data_AF-A0A2A3GK38-F1
#
_entry.id   AF-A0A2A3GK38-F1
#
_cell.length_a   1.000
_cell.length_b   1.000
_cell.length_c   1.000
_cell.angle_alpha   90.00
_cell.angle_beta   90.00
_cell.angle_gamma   90.00
#
_symmetry.space_group_name_H-M   'P 1'
#
loop_
_entity.id
_entity.type
_entity.pdbx_description
1 polymer ?
#
loop_
_entity_poly.entity_id
_entity_poly.type
_entity_poly.pdbx_seq_one_letter_code
_entity_poly.pdbx_strand_id
1 'polypeptide(L)' 'MVDFAIRWGPFGGDEYIFPDFGISVATFYRRVLTILLQGAGPRIDPETQSALITLCQRRINTSMTPRTLG' A
#
# COMPACT_ATOMS: atom_id res chain seq x y z
N MET A 1 2.17 -5.55 -7.69
CA MET A 1 2.07 -4.59 -6.56
C MET A 1 0.69 -3.96 -6.47
N VAL A 2 0.23 -3.19 -7.47
CA VAL A 2 -1.10 -2.55 -7.41
C VAL A 2 -2.24 -3.57 -7.30
N ASP A 3 -2.22 -4.62 -8.13
CA ASP A 3 -3.23 -5.71 -8.05
C ASP A 3 -3.28 -6.38 -6.66
N PHE A 4 -2.11 -6.69 -6.09
CA PHE A 4 -1.99 -7.21 -4.73
C PHE A 4 -2.61 -6.24 -3.70
N ALA A 5 -2.31 -4.94 -3.81
CA ALA A 5 -2.83 -3.93 -2.89
C ALA A 5 -4.36 -3.76 -3.01
N ILE A 6 -4.92 -3.88 -4.22
CA ILE A 6 -6.37 -3.89 -4.44
C ILE A 6 -7.00 -5.11 -3.78
N ARG A 7 -6.44 -6.30 -4.02
CA ARG A 7 -6.99 -7.57 -3.55
C ARG A 7 -6.91 -7.71 -2.03
N TRP A 8 -5.78 -7.33 -1.43
CA TRP A 8 -5.48 -7.65 -0.03
C TRP A 8 -5.47 -6.45 0.92
N GLY A 9 -5.27 -5.24 0.40
CA GLY A 9 -5.19 -4.03 1.23
C GLY A 9 -6.35 -3.84 2.21
N PRO A 10 -7.63 -4.03 1.80
CA PRO A 10 -8.79 -3.86 2.67
C PRO A 10 -8.86 -4.85 3.83
N PHE A 11 -8.36 -6.07 3.63
CA PHE A 11 -8.53 -7.20 4.57
C PHE A 11 -7.33 -7.38 5.51
N GLY A 12 -6.24 -6.67 5.26
CA GLY A 12 -4.95 -7.01 5.85
C GLY A 12 -4.26 -8.09 5.01
N GLY A 13 -3.00 -7.82 4.66
CA GLY A 13 -2.14 -8.73 3.92
C GLY A 13 -0.68 -8.26 3.99
N ASP A 14 -0.38 -7.45 5.00
CA ASP A 14 0.91 -6.79 5.15
C ASP A 14 2.00 -7.83 5.50
N GLU A 15 1.62 -8.94 6.13
CA GLU A 15 2.51 -10.06 6.47
C GLU A 15 3.08 -10.79 5.24
N TYR A 16 2.37 -10.73 4.11
CA TYR A 16 2.81 -11.36 2.86
C TYR A 16 3.71 -10.44 2.03
N ILE A 17 3.78 -9.15 2.38
CA ILE A 17 4.55 -8.17 1.60
C ILE A 17 6.05 -8.51 1.59
N PHE A 18 6.61 -8.79 2.77
CA PHE A 18 8.03 -9.14 2.88
C PHE A 18 8.38 -10.47 2.18
N PRO A 19 7.68 -11.59 2.43
CA PRO A 19 8.02 -12.85 1.76
C PRO A 19 7.79 -12.82 0.25
N ASP A 20 6.79 -12.10 -0.26
CA ASP A 20 6.46 -12.10 -1.70
C ASP A 20 7.27 -11.05 -2.49
N PHE A 21 7.55 -9.88 -1.91
CA PHE A 21 8.20 -8.77 -2.60
C PHE A 21 9.61 -8.42 -2.10
N GLY A 22 10.07 -9.03 -1.00
CA GLY A 22 11.40 -8.80 -0.43
C GLY A 22 11.64 -7.37 0.09
N ILE A 23 10.57 -6.61 0.35
CA ILE A 23 10.64 -5.21 0.79
C ILE A 23 9.76 -4.97 2.02
N SER A 24 10.05 -3.90 2.76
CA SER A 24 9.22 -3.51 3.90
C SER A 24 7.81 -3.09 3.46
N VAL A 25 6.84 -3.24 4.36
CA VAL A 25 5.46 -2.76 4.19
C VAL A 25 5.42 -1.29 3.77
N ALA A 26 6.22 -0.44 4.44
CA ALA A 26 6.33 0.99 4.11
C ALA A 26 6.82 1.23 2.67
N THR A 27 7.88 0.51 2.26
CA THR A 27 8.45 0.61 0.91
C THR A 27 7.45 0.14 -0.15
N PHE A 28 6.71 -0.93 0.14
CA PHE A 28 5.69 -1.45 -0.76
C PHE A 28 4.58 -0.43 -1.01
N TYR A 29 3.95 0.09 0.04
CA TYR A 29 2.86 1.06 -0.11
C TYR A 29 3.33 2.40 -0.71
N ARG A 30 4.59 2.81 -0.48
CA ARG A 30 5.19 3.95 -1.19
C ARG A 30 5.26 3.72 -2.69
N ARG A 31 5.73 2.54 -3.13
CA ARG A 31 5.80 2.20 -4.57
C ARG A 31 4.41 2.13 -5.20
N VAL A 32 3.44 1.51 -4.51
CA VAL A 32 2.04 1.49 -4.97
C VAL A 32 1.50 2.91 -5.14
N LEU A 33 1.70 3.78 -4.15
CA LEU A 33 1.28 5.17 -4.22
C LEU A 33 1.91 5.91 -5.41
N THR A 34 3.21 5.74 -5.65
CA THR A 34 3.90 6.34 -6.81
C THR A 34 3.28 5.87 -8.13
N ILE A 35 3.01 4.56 -8.28
CA ILE A 35 2.40 4.01 -9.50
C ILE A 35 1.00 4.62 -9.74
N LEU A 36 0.20 4.76 -8.69
CA LEU A 36 -1.14 5.34 -8.76
C LEU A 36 -1.10 6.82 -9.16
N LEU A 37 -0.16 7.60 -8.61
CA LEU A 37 -0.01 9.02 -8.91
C LEU A 37 0.54 9.27 -10.32
N GLN A 38 1.35 8.36 -10.85
CA GLN A 38 1.91 8.46 -12.20
C GLN A 38 0.96 7.93 -13.29
N GLY A 39 -0.17 7.31 -12.91
CA GLY A 39 -1.09 6.68 -13.87
C GLY A 39 -0.49 5.48 -14.60
N ALA A 40 0.62 4.92 -14.10
CA ALA A 40 1.36 3.81 -14.73
C ALA A 40 0.82 2.42 -14.33
N GLY A 41 -0.33 2.38 -13.64
CA GLY A 41 -0.96 1.17 -13.12
C GLY A 41 -2.06 0.59 -14.03
N PRO A 42 -2.71 -0.51 -13.61
CA PRO A 42 -3.93 -1.00 -14.26
C PRO A 42 -5.00 0.11 -14.30
N ARG A 43 -5.89 0.06 -15.30
CA ARG A 43 -7.02 0.98 -15.36
C ARG A 43 -7.98 0.68 -14.22
N ILE A 44 -7.96 1.52 -13.19
CA ILE A 44 -8.83 1.44 -12.02
C ILE A 44 -9.81 2.61 -12.08
N ASP A 45 -11.03 2.40 -11.59
CA ASP A 45 -11.99 3.48 -11.47
C ASP A 45 -11.48 4.55 -10.48
N PRO A 46 -11.69 5.86 -10.74
CA PRO A 46 -11.25 6.96 -9.88
C PRO A 46 -11.66 6.83 -8.41
N GLU A 47 -12.82 6.23 -8.11
CA GLU A 47 -13.23 5.99 -6.72
C GLU A 47 -12.32 4.98 -6.03
N THR A 48 -12.02 3.87 -6.72
CA THR A 48 -11.11 2.83 -6.22
C THR A 48 -9.68 3.36 -6.07
N GLN A 49 -9.23 4.17 -7.04
CA GLN A 49 -7.92 4.81 -6.98
C GLN A 49 -7.79 5.72 -5.76
N SER A 50 -8.80 6.54 -5.48
CA SER A 50 -8.80 7.45 -4.31
C SER A 50 -8.82 6.69 -2.98
N ALA A 51 -9.60 5.62 -2.88
CA ALA A 51 -9.62 4.74 -1.72
C ALA A 51 -8.25 4.07 -1.49
N LEU A 52 -7.62 3.58 -2.55
CA LEU A 52 -6.33 2.93 -2.47
C LEU A 52 -5.19 3.90 -2.10
N ILE A 53 -5.22 5.13 -2.61
CA ILE A 53 -4.29 6.21 -2.20
C ILE A 53 -4.40 6.47 -0.70
N THR A 54 -5.63 6.62 -0.19
CA THR A 54 -5.88 6.83 1.25
C THR A 54 -5.37 5.66 2.08
N LEU A 55 -5.59 4.44 1.62
CA LEU A 55 -5.09 3.23 2.28
C LEU A 55 -3.56 3.22 2.33
N CYS A 56 -2.89 3.50 1.20
CA CYS A 56 -1.42 3.56 1.13
C CYS A 56 -0.86 4.57 2.13
N GLN A 57 -1.43 5.78 2.18
CA GLN A 57 -0.99 6.83 3.11
C GLN A 57 -1.13 6.40 4.58
N ARG A 58 -2.25 5.79 4.95
CA ARG A 58 -2.48 5.27 6.31
C ARG A 58 -1.43 4.20 6.67
N ARG A 59 -1.22 3.22 5.79
CA ARG A 59 -0.27 2.13 6.03
C ARG A 59 1.17 2.63 6.15
N ILE A 60 1.57 3.57 5.29
CA ILE A 60 2.88 4.22 5.38
C ILE A 60 3.04 4.89 6.74
N ASN A 61 2.06 5.67 7.19
CA ASN A 61 2.14 6.37 8.46
C ASN A 61 2.19 5.40 9.65
N THR A 62 1.35 4.37 9.68
CA THR A 62 1.36 3.32 10.73
C THR A 62 2.67 2.55 10.78
N SER A 63 3.29 2.28 9.62
CA SER A 63 4.59 1.61 9.55
C SER A 63 5.76 2.50 9.95
N MET A 64 5.56 3.82 9.99
CA MET A 64 6.59 4.81 10.28
C MET A 64 6.55 5.30 11.73
N THR A 65 5.43 5.09 12.46
CA THR A 65 5.39 5.27 13.91
C THR A 65 6.16 4.13 14.59
N PRO A 66 7.32 4.38 15.21
CA PRO A 66 7.86 3.41 16.15
C PRO A 66 6.82 3.23 17.25
N ARG A 67 6.52 1.97 17.58
CA ARG A 67 5.68 1.60 18.72
C ARG A 67 6.43 2.00 20.00
N THR A 68 6.40 3.28 20.38
CA THR A 68 6.79 3.71 21.73
C THR A 68 5.72 3.20 22.68
N LEU A 69 5.96 2.00 23.22
CA LEU A 69 5.36 1.54 24.47
C LEU A 69 5.85 2.49 25.56
N GLY A 70 4.93 3.26 26.14
CA GLY A 70 5.10 4.01 27.39
C GLY A 70 4.10 3.48 28.41
#